data_AF-A0A4V1T3H2-F1
#
_entry.id   AF-A0A4V1T3H2-F1
#
_cell.length_a   1.000
_cell.length_b   1.000
_cell.length_c   1.000
_cell.angle_alpha   90.00
_cell.angle_beta   90.00
_cell.angle_gamma   90.00
#
_symmetry.space_group_name_H-M   'P 1'
#
loop_
_entity.id
_entity.type
_entity.pdbx_description
1 polymer ?
#
loop_
_entity_poly.entity_id
_entity_poly.type
_entity_poly.pdbx_seq_one_letter_code
_entity_poly.pdbx_strand_id
1 'polypeptide(L)'
;MKRNLLFLLLIFCYAQLFAQPNRWQQHVNYTMDVNMNVQTNRFSGTQKLEYTNNSPDTLKRVFYHLYWNAFQPNSMMDTRSRELGKTIINKRQ
;
A
#
# COMPACT_ATOMS: atom_id res chain seq x y z
N MET A 1 2.04 56.52 -8.95
CA MET A 1 0.84 55.64 -8.87
C MET A 1 1.07 54.25 -9.45
N LYS A 2 1.63 54.11 -10.67
CA LYS A 2 1.87 52.79 -11.33
C LYS A 2 2.77 51.82 -10.53
N ARG A 3 3.79 52.31 -9.83
CA ARG A 3 4.69 51.49 -8.99
C ARG A 3 3.96 50.88 -7.79
N ASN A 4 3.11 51.65 -7.12
CA ASN A 4 2.32 51.17 -5.98
C ASN A 4 1.24 50.18 -6.44
N LEU A 5 0.69 50.37 -7.64
CA LEU A 5 -0.24 49.44 -8.27
C LEU A 5 0.43 48.10 -8.60
N LEU A 6 1.67 48.11 -9.08
CA LEU A 6 2.44 46.89 -9.36
C LEU A 6 2.72 46.09 -8.07
N PHE A 7 3.05 46.77 -6.97
CA PHE A 7 3.23 46.14 -5.66
C PHE A 7 1.94 45.50 -5.14
N LEU A 8 0.80 46.18 -5.26
CA LEU A 8 -0.50 45.63 -4.91
C LEU A 8 -0.86 44.41 -5.74
N LEU A 9 -0.54 44.42 -7.04
CA LEU A 9 -0.78 43.31 -7.95
C LEU A 9 0.07 42.07 -7.58
N LEU A 10 1.32 42.27 -7.17
CA LEU A 10 2.21 41.20 -6.72
C LEU A 10 1.75 40.56 -5.40
N ILE A 11 1.29 41.37 -4.44
CA ILE A 11 0.71 40.87 -3.18
C ILE A 11 -0.57 40.08 -3.44
N PHE A 12 -1.43 40.58 -4.34
CA PHE A 12 -2.64 39.88 -4.75
C PHE A 12 -2.34 38.53 -5.43
N CYS A 13 -1.31 38.47 -6.28
CA CYS A 13 -0.86 37.23 -6.91
C CYS A 13 -0.31 36.22 -5.89
N TYR A 14 0.43 36.70 -4.88
CA TYR A 14 0.94 35.84 -3.79
C TYR A 14 -0.17 35.22 -2.94
N ALA A 15 -1.26 35.96 -2.70
CA ALA A 15 -2.41 35.46 -1.95
C ALA A 15 -3.17 34.32 -2.67
N GLN A 16 -2.92 34.10 -3.96
CA GLN A 16 -3.58 33.06 -4.76
C GLN A 16 -2.76 31.74 -4.83
N LEU A 17 -1.63 31.61 -4.12
CA LEU A 17 -0.72 30.46 -4.24
C LEU A 17 -1.12 29.18 -3.46
N PHE A 18 -2.35 29.08 -2.93
CA PHE A 18 -2.83 27.88 -2.22
C PHE A 18 -3.38 26.80 -3.18
N ALA A 19 -2.52 26.23 -4.02
CA ALA A 19 -2.91 25.21 -5.00
C ALA A 19 -2.60 23.76 -4.58
N GLN A 20 -1.88 23.56 -3.47
CA GLN A 20 -1.47 22.22 -3.04
C GLN A 20 -2.53 21.63 -2.10
N PRO A 21 -3.17 20.50 -2.46
CA PRO A 21 -4.07 19.82 -1.55
C PRO A 21 -3.27 19.31 -0.34
N ASN A 22 -3.89 19.38 0.84
CA ASN A 22 -3.29 18.85 2.05
C ASN A 22 -3.07 17.34 1.87
N ARG A 23 -1.81 16.90 1.87
CA ARG A 23 -1.45 15.50 1.62
C ARG A 23 -1.72 14.71 2.90
N TRP A 24 -2.75 13.88 2.90
CA TRP A 24 -3.00 12.95 3.98
C TRP A 24 -2.34 11.60 3.66
N GLN A 25 -1.51 11.11 4.58
CA GLN A 25 -0.92 9.77 4.50
C GLN A 25 -1.80 8.81 5.28
N GLN A 26 -2.20 7.71 4.67
CA GLN A 26 -2.95 6.66 5.37
C GLN A 26 -1.98 5.70 6.04
N HIS A 27 -2.43 5.13 7.16
CA HIS A 27 -1.64 4.19 7.96
C HIS A 27 -2.47 2.96 8.31
N VAL A 28 -1.79 1.81 8.37
CA VAL A 28 -2.42 0.55 8.75
C VAL A 28 -1.52 -0.21 9.71
N ASN A 29 -2.07 -0.56 10.87
CA ASN A 29 -1.44 -1.49 11.80
C ASN A 29 -2.01 -2.88 11.60
N TYR A 30 -1.12 -3.85 11.38
CA TYR A 30 -1.48 -5.25 11.26
C TYR A 30 -0.97 -6.02 12.47
N THR A 31 -1.85 -6.83 13.06
CA THR A 31 -1.47 -7.86 14.02
C THR A 31 -2.00 -9.17 13.49
N MET A 32 -1.12 -10.15 13.33
CA MET A 32 -1.49 -11.47 12.82
C MET A 32 -1.03 -12.53 13.80
N ASP A 33 -1.91 -13.48 14.09
CA ASP A 33 -1.59 -14.73 14.76
C ASP A 33 -1.80 -15.84 13.74
N VAL A 34 -0.69 -16.49 13.34
CA VAL A 34 -0.68 -17.47 12.26
C VAL A 34 0.03 -18.74 12.73
N ASN A 35 -0.67 -19.86 12.60
CA ASN A 35 -0.16 -21.19 12.85
C ASN A 35 0.09 -21.93 11.52
N MET A 36 1.26 -22.55 11.41
CA MET A 36 1.62 -23.42 10.30
C MET A 36 1.52 -24.89 10.73
N ASN A 37 0.68 -25.66 10.06
CA ASN A 37 0.69 -27.10 10.13
C ASN A 37 1.72 -27.65 9.12
N VAL A 38 2.87 -28.11 9.60
CA VAL A 38 3.98 -28.60 8.76
C VAL A 38 3.70 -29.94 8.09
N GLN A 39 2.81 -30.76 8.66
CA GLN A 39 2.43 -32.05 8.07
C GLN A 39 1.59 -31.87 6.80
N THR A 40 0.78 -30.80 6.76
CA THR A 40 -0.13 -30.50 5.65
C THR A 40 0.29 -29.27 4.84
N ASN A 41 1.37 -28.58 5.24
CA ASN A 41 1.84 -27.31 4.67
C ASN A 41 0.73 -26.24 4.57
N ARG A 42 -0.12 -26.17 5.59
CA ARG A 42 -1.25 -25.23 5.64
C ARG A 42 -1.05 -24.19 6.72
N PHE A 43 -1.38 -22.95 6.39
CA PHE A 43 -1.44 -21.84 7.34
C PHE A 43 -2.88 -21.59 7.73
N SER A 44 -3.11 -21.37 9.02
CA SER A 44 -4.39 -20.92 9.56
C SER A 44 -4.12 -19.82 10.58
N GLY A 45 -5.02 -18.87 10.73
CA GLY A 45 -4.76 -17.75 11.62
C GLY A 45 -5.83 -16.69 11.58
N THR A 46 -5.61 -15.67 12.40
CA THR A 46 -6.47 -14.48 12.47
C THR A 46 -5.63 -13.23 12.23
N GLN A 47 -6.22 -12.27 11.54
CA GLN A 47 -5.62 -10.97 11.27
C GLN A 47 -6.52 -9.89 11.85
N LYS A 48 -5.94 -9.02 12.68
CA LYS A 48 -6.53 -7.74 13.07
C LYS A 48 -5.88 -6.63 12.25
N LEU A 49 -6.70 -5.79 11.62
CA LEU A 49 -6.28 -4.63 10.85
C LEU A 49 -6.90 -3.38 11.48
N GLU A 50 -6.06 -2.44 11.89
CA GLU A 50 -6.48 -1.12 12.36
C GLU A 50 -6.08 -0.08 11.31
N TYR A 51 -7.09 0.53 10.67
CA TYR A 51 -6.91 1.50 9.58
C TYR A 51 -7.10 2.92 10.11
N THR A 52 -6.11 3.79 9.89
CA THR A 52 -6.23 5.21 10.20
C THR A 52 -6.60 5.96 8.92
N ASN A 53 -7.79 6.60 8.89
CA ASN A 53 -8.22 7.48 7.81
C ASN A 53 -7.88 8.95 8.13
N ASN A 54 -6.82 9.49 7.53
CA ASN A 54 -6.43 10.89 7.66
C ASN A 54 -7.04 11.81 6.58
N SER A 55 -7.88 11.26 5.69
CA SER A 55 -8.60 12.06 4.69
C SER A 55 -9.69 12.91 5.37
N PRO A 56 -9.95 14.14 4.88
CA PRO A 56 -11.13 14.90 5.29
C PRO A 56 -12.44 14.19 4.89
N ASP A 57 -12.39 13.29 3.92
CA ASP A 57 -13.56 12.56 3.43
C ASP A 57 -13.80 11.27 4.24
N THR A 58 -15.08 10.97 4.46
CA THR A 58 -15.46 9.73 5.14
C THR A 58 -15.24 8.52 4.22
N LEU A 59 -14.35 7.62 4.62
CA LEU A 59 -14.15 6.34 3.94
C LEU A 59 -15.31 5.38 4.26
N LYS A 60 -16.10 5.01 3.24
CA LYS A 60 -17.26 4.10 3.38
C LYS A 60 -16.95 2.64 3.08
N ARG A 61 -15.85 2.35 2.39
CA ARG A 61 -15.45 1.00 1.95
C ARG A 61 -13.95 0.84 2.01
N VAL A 62 -13.49 -0.36 2.36
CA VAL A 62 -12.08 -0.76 2.32
C VAL A 62 -11.97 -1.97 1.41
N PHE A 63 -11.09 -1.89 0.42
CA PHE A 63 -10.84 -2.99 -0.50
C PHE A 63 -9.61 -3.78 -0.03
N TYR A 64 -9.73 -5.10 -0.02
CA TYR A 64 -8.65 -6.01 0.32
C TYR A 64 -8.18 -6.75 -0.91
N HIS A 65 -6.87 -6.86 -1.08
CA HIS A 65 -6.28 -7.74 -2.07
C HIS A 65 -5.83 -9.02 -1.38
N LEU A 66 -6.70 -10.03 -1.34
CA LEU A 66 -6.41 -11.34 -0.76
C LEU A 66 -6.31 -12.36 -1.87
N TYR A 67 -5.13 -12.94 -2.06
CA TYR A 67 -4.95 -14.06 -2.98
C TYR A 67 -5.42 -15.34 -2.29
N TRP A 68 -6.61 -15.79 -2.64
CA TRP A 68 -7.14 -17.04 -2.12
C TRP A 68 -6.26 -18.21 -2.54
N ASN A 69 -5.75 -18.95 -1.56
CA ASN A 69 -4.96 -20.17 -1.76
C ASN A 69 -3.89 -20.01 -2.85
N ALA A 70 -3.21 -18.86 -2.87
CA ALA A 70 -2.31 -18.49 -3.96
C ALA A 70 -1.27 -19.58 -4.26
N PHE A 71 -0.86 -20.35 -3.24
CA PHE A 71 0.16 -21.39 -3.29
C PHE A 71 -0.39 -22.82 -3.18
N GLN A 72 -1.70 -23.04 -3.38
CA GLN A 72 -2.21 -24.41 -3.45
C GLN A 72 -1.60 -25.16 -4.63
N PRO A 73 -1.52 -26.50 -4.57
CA PRO A 73 -1.04 -27.30 -5.68
C PRO A 73 -1.72 -26.95 -7.01
N ASN A 74 -0.92 -26.74 -8.05
CA ASN A 74 -1.31 -26.39 -9.42
C ASN A 74 -1.88 -24.98 -9.60
N SER A 75 -1.74 -24.10 -8.61
CA SER A 75 -2.00 -22.69 -8.80
C SER A 75 -0.90 -22.01 -9.65
N MET A 76 -1.19 -20.79 -10.10
CA MET A 76 -0.20 -19.97 -10.80
C MET A 76 1.04 -19.69 -9.94
N MET A 77 0.88 -19.41 -8.63
CA MET A 77 2.04 -19.14 -7.76
C MET A 77 2.79 -20.40 -7.36
N ASP A 78 2.13 -21.55 -7.23
CA ASP A 78 2.81 -22.83 -7.02
C ASP A 78 3.66 -23.20 -8.24
N THR A 79 3.09 -23.12 -9.44
CA THR A 79 3.83 -23.34 -10.69
C THR A 79 5.03 -22.40 -10.78
N ARG A 80 4.81 -21.10 -10.53
CA ARG A 80 5.89 -20.10 -10.51
C ARG A 80 6.95 -20.39 -9.46
N SER A 81 6.57 -20.82 -8.25
CA SER A 81 7.51 -21.16 -7.18
C SER A 81 8.41 -22.32 -7.58
N ARG A 82 7.85 -23.38 -8.19
CA ARG A 82 8.61 -24.51 -8.72
C ARG A 82 9.57 -24.10 -9.83
N GLU A 83 9.13 -23.24 -10.76
CA GLU A 83 10.01 -22.73 -11.84
C GLU A 83 11.16 -21.88 -11.31
N LEU A 84 10.90 -21.01 -10.33
CA LEU A 84 11.94 -20.20 -9.68
C LEU A 84 12.96 -21.08 -8.95
N GLY A 85 12.52 -22.14 -8.28
CA GLY A 85 13.40 -23.09 -7.59
C GLY A 85 14.35 -23.87 -8.51
N LYS A 86 14.04 -23.99 -9.81
CA LYS A 86 14.95 -24.60 -10.80
C LYS A 86 16.13 -23.69 -11.17
N THR A 87 15.99 -22.39 -10.96
CA THR A 87 17.04 -21.42 -11.29
C THR A 87 18.02 -21.29 -10.13
N ILE A 88 19.12 -22.04 -10.18
CA ILE A 88 20.21 -21.90 -9.21
C ILE A 88 21.07 -20.69 -9.62
N ILE A 89 20.97 -19.58 -8.86
CA ILE A 89 21.71 -18.32 -9.16
C ILE A 89 23.21 -18.40 -8.80
N ASN A 90 23.69 -19.50 -8.22
CA ASN A 90 25.12 -19.73 -8.03
C ASN A 90 25.52 -21.14 -8.49
N LYS A 91 25.98 -21.27 -9.74
CA LYS A 91 26.97 -22.30 -10.06
C LYS A 91 28.32 -21.82 -9.49
N ARG A 92 28.54 -21.97 -8.18
CA ARG A 92 29.92 -22.00 -7.68
C ARG A 92 30.44 -23.40 -8.00
N GLN A 93 31.33 -23.46 -8.99
CA GLN A 93 32.19 -24.61 -9.24
C GLN A 93 33.09 -24.86 -8.03
#